data_AF-A0A938T878-F1
#
_entry.id   AF-A0A938T878-F1
#
_cell.length_a   1.000
_cell.length_b   1.000
_cell.length_c   1.000
_cell.angle_alpha   90.00
_cell.angle_beta   90.00
_cell.angle_gamma   90.00
#
_symmetry.space_group_name_H-M   'P 1'
#
loop_
_entity.id
_entity.type
_entity.pdbx_description
1 polymer ?
#
loop_
_entity_poly.entity_id
_entity_poly.type
_entity_poly.pdbx_seq_one_letter_code
_entity_poly.pdbx_strand_id
1 'polypeptide(L)'
;VDPNWKSIACATCHDPHSNDNPYQLRTVRLDSLANGYRLPTTMAGNGQLCMNCHRGRANYVNTVKNQQYRFADRFYPHYSNQGDMLVGTNAWEFGLKLTGLNSHGGVKDGCVTCHMSERVNGSSVHADHEMSMEENGADKVEACKECHGPITKFSDITATADYDNDGVLESSLAEVQGLLDQLKAKLPLDPTGEPVTMARDSMVVKNHPRWPAILGPLFNYNYVTHDMSKGVHNTKYTVALLRMSLGVVTGVEMDPLPVPTTFQLSQNFPNPFNPTTEIRFSLPRDSEVKIVVFDIMGRVVATLIDQHMSAGGHRVTWNGRTQDGQAVSSGVYFYHMQADGFSATKKMALIK
;
A
#
# COMPACT_ATOMS: atom_id res chain seq x y z
N VAL A 1 -14.11 -28.04 -5.20
CA VAL A 1 -13.28 -28.16 -3.99
C VAL A 1 -12.93 -29.62 -3.82
N ASP A 2 -11.65 -29.99 -3.78
CA ASP A 2 -11.21 -31.38 -3.60
C ASP A 2 -11.66 -31.87 -2.20
N PRO A 3 -12.44 -32.96 -2.09
CA PRO A 3 -12.95 -33.46 -0.81
C PRO A 3 -11.86 -33.94 0.16
N ASN A 4 -10.60 -34.07 -0.28
CA ASN A 4 -9.49 -34.52 0.55
C ASN A 4 -8.78 -33.39 1.32
N TRP A 5 -9.10 -32.12 1.05
CA TRP A 5 -8.49 -30.98 1.74
C TRP A 5 -9.43 -30.44 2.81
N LYS A 6 -9.06 -30.65 4.08
CA LYS A 6 -9.78 -30.05 5.22
C LYS A 6 -9.61 -28.53 5.17
N SER A 7 -10.69 -27.78 5.36
CA SER A 7 -10.64 -26.33 5.52
C SER A 7 -9.74 -25.93 6.69
N ILE A 8 -9.18 -24.71 6.62
CA ILE A 8 -8.50 -24.11 7.77
C ILE A 8 -9.52 -24.00 8.91
N ALA A 9 -9.21 -24.59 10.07
CA ALA A 9 -10.10 -24.66 11.23
C ALA A 9 -9.53 -23.87 12.41
N CYS A 10 -10.34 -23.65 13.46
CA CYS A 10 -9.95 -22.87 14.65
C CYS A 10 -8.62 -23.33 15.25
N ALA A 11 -8.41 -24.66 15.32
CA ALA A 11 -7.21 -25.26 15.90
C ALA A 11 -5.90 -24.95 15.13
N THR A 12 -6.00 -24.45 13.89
CA THR A 12 -4.85 -24.01 13.09
C THR A 12 -4.22 -22.75 13.68
N CYS A 13 -5.03 -21.83 14.20
CA CYS A 13 -4.56 -20.54 14.72
C CYS A 13 -4.66 -20.44 16.25
N HIS A 14 -5.57 -21.20 16.86
CA HIS A 14 -5.81 -21.22 18.30
C HIS A 14 -5.45 -22.57 18.90
N ASP A 15 -4.88 -22.56 20.10
CA ASP A 15 -4.59 -23.75 20.89
C ASP A 15 -5.75 -24.07 21.83
N PRO A 16 -6.57 -25.10 21.55
CA PRO A 16 -7.73 -25.40 22.39
C PRO A 16 -7.36 -25.92 23.79
N HIS A 17 -6.08 -26.23 24.05
CA HIS A 17 -5.62 -26.87 25.29
C HIS A 17 -4.65 -26.01 26.12
N SER A 18 -4.40 -24.76 25.71
CA SER A 18 -3.56 -23.82 26.45
C SER A 18 -4.31 -22.49 26.67
N ASN A 19 -4.07 -21.85 27.80
CA ASN A 19 -4.50 -20.48 28.10
C ASN A 19 -3.31 -19.52 28.29
N ASP A 20 -2.11 -19.94 27.87
CA ASP A 20 -0.86 -19.19 28.08
C ASP A 20 -0.81 -17.89 27.27
N ASN A 21 -1.58 -17.82 26.17
CA ASN A 21 -1.66 -16.66 25.30
C ASN A 21 -3.08 -16.08 25.26
N PRO A 22 -3.23 -14.75 25.17
CA PRO A 22 -4.52 -14.13 24.92
C PRO A 22 -5.24 -14.76 23.73
N TYR A 23 -6.54 -15.02 23.89
CA TYR A 23 -7.39 -15.69 22.89
C TYR A 23 -6.88 -17.08 22.46
N GLN A 24 -6.00 -17.69 23.26
CA GLN A 24 -5.35 -18.96 22.97
C GLN A 24 -4.59 -18.96 21.64
N LEU A 25 -4.12 -17.80 21.17
CA LEU A 25 -3.42 -17.73 19.88
C LEU A 25 -2.13 -18.54 19.91
N ARG A 26 -1.89 -19.30 18.84
CA ARG A 26 -0.62 -19.98 18.62
C ARG A 26 0.45 -18.94 18.32
N THR A 27 1.56 -18.96 19.06
CA THR A 27 2.67 -18.01 18.92
C THR A 27 3.74 -18.47 17.94
N VAL A 28 3.36 -19.26 16.92
CA VAL A 28 4.31 -19.75 15.90
C VAL A 28 4.85 -18.55 15.12
N ARG A 29 6.02 -18.07 15.53
CA ARG A 29 6.73 -17.01 14.83
C ARG A 29 7.37 -17.57 13.58
N LEU A 30 7.25 -16.79 12.50
CA LEU A 30 7.90 -17.09 11.25
C LEU A 30 9.43 -17.01 11.45
N ASP A 31 10.14 -18.13 11.30
CA ASP A 31 11.61 -18.16 11.44
C ASP A 31 12.28 -17.30 10.36
N SER A 32 12.00 -17.59 9.09
CA SER A 32 12.46 -16.77 7.95
C SER A 32 11.57 -16.88 6.72
N LEU A 33 11.66 -15.90 5.83
CA LEU A 33 11.18 -15.99 4.45
C LEU A 33 12.11 -16.89 3.60
N ALA A 34 11.71 -17.19 2.37
CA ALA A 34 12.44 -18.12 1.48
C ALA A 34 13.87 -17.66 1.10
N ASN A 35 14.17 -16.36 1.20
CA ASN A 35 15.53 -15.81 1.06
C ASN A 35 16.34 -15.81 2.36
N GLY A 36 15.83 -16.40 3.44
CA GLY A 36 16.47 -16.37 4.75
C GLY A 36 16.27 -15.06 5.51
N TYR A 37 15.49 -14.11 4.99
CA TYR A 37 15.16 -12.89 5.72
C TYR A 37 14.35 -13.23 6.98
N ARG A 38 14.88 -12.84 8.14
CA ARG A 38 14.22 -13.01 9.43
C ARG A 38 13.48 -11.74 9.79
N LEU A 39 12.18 -11.87 10.03
CA LEU A 39 11.38 -10.71 10.41
C LEU A 39 11.81 -10.19 11.79
N PRO A 40 11.98 -8.87 11.96
CA PRO A 40 12.13 -8.29 13.29
C PRO A 40 10.94 -8.66 14.18
N THR A 41 11.18 -8.90 15.47
CA THR A 41 10.11 -9.23 16.42
C THR A 41 9.09 -8.13 16.62
N THR A 42 9.41 -6.90 16.19
CA THR A 42 8.54 -5.72 16.22
C THR A 42 7.67 -5.58 14.97
N MET A 43 7.92 -6.36 13.91
CA MET A 43 7.20 -6.25 12.65
C MET A 43 6.04 -7.24 12.60
N ALA A 44 4.89 -6.81 12.06
CA ALA A 44 3.70 -7.61 11.80
C ALA A 44 3.03 -8.29 13.02
N GLY A 45 3.60 -8.24 14.24
CA GLY A 45 2.99 -8.73 15.49
C GLY A 45 2.28 -10.08 15.33
N ASN A 46 1.01 -10.15 15.74
CA ASN A 46 0.18 -11.36 15.59
C ASN A 46 -0.01 -11.80 14.12
N GLY A 47 0.08 -10.89 13.15
CA GLY A 47 0.06 -11.18 11.72
C GLY A 47 1.20 -12.09 11.25
N GLN A 48 2.28 -12.25 12.01
CA GLN A 48 3.31 -13.26 11.71
C GLN A 48 2.74 -14.68 11.67
N LEU A 49 1.66 -14.95 12.41
CA LEU A 49 0.95 -16.23 12.35
C LEU A 49 0.41 -16.49 10.93
N CYS A 50 -0.18 -15.46 10.30
CA CYS A 50 -0.69 -15.51 8.93
C CYS A 50 0.44 -15.74 7.91
N MET A 51 1.57 -15.05 8.13
CA MET A 51 2.75 -15.12 7.24
C MET A 51 3.42 -16.50 7.21
N ASN A 52 3.14 -17.40 8.15
CA ASN A 52 3.60 -18.79 8.05
C ASN A 52 3.08 -19.49 6.79
N CYS A 53 1.86 -19.12 6.37
CA CYS A 53 1.17 -19.69 5.21
C CYS A 53 1.18 -18.73 4.01
N HIS A 54 0.93 -17.44 4.24
CA HIS A 54 0.83 -16.38 3.22
C HIS A 54 2.19 -15.79 2.88
N ARG A 55 3.11 -16.64 2.43
CA ARG A 55 4.46 -16.26 2.03
C ARG A 55 4.93 -17.01 0.79
N GLY A 56 5.84 -16.40 0.07
CA GLY A 56 6.60 -17.02 -0.98
C GLY A 56 7.47 -18.16 -0.44
N ARG A 57 7.45 -19.31 -1.13
CA ARG A 57 8.34 -20.46 -0.82
C ARG A 57 9.54 -20.57 -1.77
N ALA A 58 9.71 -19.59 -2.65
CA ALA A 58 10.85 -19.39 -3.52
C ALA A 58 11.06 -17.88 -3.69
N ASN A 59 12.20 -17.53 -4.27
CA ASN A 59 12.63 -16.16 -4.50
C ASN A 59 13.17 -16.02 -5.92
N TYR A 60 13.40 -14.80 -6.37
CA TYR A 60 13.90 -14.56 -7.73
C TYR A 60 15.23 -15.27 -8.03
N VAL A 61 16.09 -15.50 -7.03
CA VAL A 61 17.38 -16.19 -7.22
C VAL A 61 17.16 -17.65 -7.59
N ASN A 62 16.33 -18.35 -6.83
CA ASN A 62 16.05 -19.77 -7.03
C ASN A 62 15.11 -20.01 -8.22
N THR A 63 14.21 -19.06 -8.50
CA THR A 63 13.21 -19.19 -9.57
C THR A 63 13.72 -18.69 -10.91
N VAL A 64 14.47 -17.58 -10.96
CA VAL A 64 14.87 -16.91 -12.22
C VAL A 64 16.38 -17.00 -12.48
N LYS A 65 17.24 -16.70 -11.50
CA LYS A 65 18.71 -16.68 -11.72
C LYS A 65 19.31 -18.07 -11.90
N ASN A 66 18.85 -19.07 -11.14
CA ASN A 66 19.51 -20.38 -11.11
C ASN A 66 19.07 -21.35 -12.22
N GLN A 67 18.11 -20.99 -13.10
CA GLN A 67 17.65 -21.74 -14.30
C GLN A 67 17.31 -23.25 -14.13
N GLN A 68 17.48 -23.82 -12.94
CA GLN A 68 17.42 -25.26 -12.65
C GLN A 68 16.05 -25.70 -12.13
N TYR A 69 15.21 -24.77 -11.68
CA TYR A 69 13.91 -25.09 -11.08
C TYR A 69 12.77 -24.59 -11.97
N ARG A 70 11.78 -25.48 -12.14
CA ARG A 70 10.52 -25.25 -12.85
C ARG A 70 9.93 -23.92 -12.40
N PHE A 71 9.78 -22.96 -13.31
CA PHE A 71 8.94 -21.79 -13.09
C PHE A 71 7.50 -22.26 -12.97
N ALA A 72 7.06 -22.54 -11.75
CA ALA A 72 5.73 -23.04 -11.52
C ALA A 72 4.70 -21.96 -11.91
N ASP A 73 3.77 -22.39 -12.75
CA ASP A 73 2.48 -21.76 -13.07
C ASP A 73 1.68 -21.36 -11.82
N ARG A 74 1.89 -22.08 -10.71
CA ARG A 74 1.41 -21.70 -9.38
C ARG A 74 2.57 -21.21 -8.55
N PHE A 75 2.53 -19.94 -8.14
CA PHE A 75 3.62 -19.38 -7.35
C PHE A 75 3.93 -20.29 -6.15
N TYR A 76 2.94 -20.89 -5.44
CA TYR A 76 3.16 -21.93 -4.40
C TYR A 76 1.94 -22.84 -4.16
N PRO A 77 2.10 -23.99 -3.48
CA PRO A 77 0.99 -24.88 -3.08
C PRO A 77 -0.05 -24.27 -2.11
N HIS A 78 0.18 -23.04 -1.63
CA HIS A 78 -0.80 -22.20 -0.91
C HIS A 78 -0.57 -20.76 -1.39
N TYR A 79 -1.56 -20.18 -2.06
CA TYR A 79 -1.37 -19.14 -3.05
C TYR A 79 -1.46 -17.73 -2.44
N SER A 80 -0.31 -17.10 -2.16
CA SER A 80 -0.01 -15.66 -2.31
C SER A 80 1.29 -15.30 -1.58
N ASN A 81 2.02 -14.30 -2.07
CA ASN A 81 3.28 -13.78 -1.50
C ASN A 81 3.06 -12.56 -0.59
N GLN A 82 1.92 -12.52 0.12
CA GLN A 82 1.49 -11.33 0.86
C GLN A 82 2.45 -10.91 1.96
N GLY A 83 3.02 -11.88 2.68
CA GLY A 83 4.04 -11.62 3.68
C GLY A 83 5.31 -10.99 3.07
N ASP A 84 5.75 -11.49 1.93
CA ASP A 84 6.92 -10.99 1.21
C ASP A 84 6.65 -9.58 0.67
N MET A 85 5.44 -9.31 0.18
CA MET A 85 5.02 -7.99 -0.29
C MET A 85 4.99 -6.99 0.86
N LEU A 86 4.34 -7.34 1.97
CA LEU A 86 4.26 -6.51 3.17
C LEU A 86 5.65 -6.10 3.67
N VAL A 87 6.59 -7.04 3.67
CA VAL A 87 7.99 -6.81 4.08
C VAL A 87 8.80 -6.04 3.02
N GLY A 88 8.44 -6.17 1.73
CA GLY A 88 9.17 -5.57 0.62
C GLY A 88 10.44 -6.35 0.27
N THR A 89 10.31 -7.65 -0.04
CA THR A 89 11.45 -8.49 -0.42
C THR A 89 11.05 -9.57 -1.44
N ASN A 90 11.98 -10.47 -1.81
CA ASN A 90 11.79 -11.63 -2.70
C ASN A 90 11.36 -11.35 -4.15
N ALA A 91 11.21 -10.08 -4.55
CA ALA A 91 10.96 -9.69 -5.93
C ALA A 91 12.26 -9.51 -6.73
N TRP A 92 12.13 -9.23 -8.03
CA TRP A 92 13.27 -8.85 -8.86
C TRP A 92 13.53 -7.34 -8.72
N GLU A 93 14.51 -6.97 -7.89
CA GLU A 93 14.77 -5.57 -7.50
C GLU A 93 15.74 -4.82 -8.43
N PHE A 94 16.19 -5.42 -9.54
CA PHE A 94 17.10 -4.79 -10.50
C PHE A 94 18.40 -4.21 -9.90
N GLY A 95 18.84 -4.72 -8.74
CA GLY A 95 20.04 -4.25 -8.04
C GLY A 95 19.81 -3.06 -7.09
N LEU A 96 18.59 -2.55 -6.97
CA LEU A 96 18.25 -1.35 -6.18
C LEU A 96 18.26 -1.56 -4.66
N LYS A 97 18.34 -2.82 -4.18
CA LYS A 97 18.27 -3.15 -2.75
C LYS A 97 17.10 -2.44 -2.05
N LEU A 98 15.88 -2.74 -2.51
CA LEU A 98 14.65 -2.10 -2.06
C LEU A 98 14.19 -2.55 -0.66
N THR A 99 14.97 -3.40 0.00
CA THR A 99 14.71 -3.91 1.35
C THR A 99 14.51 -2.74 2.33
N GLY A 100 13.39 -2.78 3.06
CA GLY A 100 13.03 -1.74 4.03
C GLY A 100 12.05 -0.69 3.49
N LEU A 101 11.81 -0.64 2.17
CA LEU A 101 10.64 0.05 1.64
C LEU A 101 9.38 -0.68 2.12
N ASN A 102 8.64 -0.05 3.01
CA ASN A 102 7.37 -0.55 3.51
C ASN A 102 6.39 0.61 3.67
N SER A 103 5.14 0.39 3.23
CA SER A 103 4.04 1.34 3.48
C SER A 103 3.34 1.05 4.80
N HIS A 104 3.22 -0.23 5.18
CA HIS A 104 2.46 -0.67 6.36
C HIS A 104 3.30 -1.48 7.36
N GLY A 105 4.64 -1.48 7.25
CA GLY A 105 5.50 -2.25 8.15
C GLY A 105 5.46 -1.80 9.61
N GLY A 106 5.01 -0.56 9.87
CA GLY A 106 4.79 -0.01 11.20
C GLY A 106 3.39 -0.27 11.79
N VAL A 107 2.46 -0.89 11.04
CA VAL A 107 1.13 -1.22 11.55
C VAL A 107 1.26 -2.31 12.62
N LYS A 108 0.79 -2.00 13.82
CA LYS A 108 0.74 -2.95 14.94
C LYS A 108 -0.04 -4.19 14.51
N ASP A 109 0.44 -5.39 14.85
CA ASP A 109 -0.18 -6.68 14.52
C ASP A 109 -0.42 -6.99 13.02
N GLY A 110 0.10 -6.13 12.12
CA GLY A 110 0.15 -6.36 10.68
C GLY A 110 -1.19 -6.75 10.08
N CYS A 111 -1.26 -7.95 9.50
CA CYS A 111 -2.44 -8.48 8.83
C CYS A 111 -3.70 -8.46 9.71
N VAL A 112 -3.56 -8.74 11.01
CA VAL A 112 -4.71 -8.85 11.94
C VAL A 112 -5.44 -7.51 12.06
N THR A 113 -4.70 -6.40 12.11
CA THR A 113 -5.29 -5.07 12.29
C THR A 113 -6.27 -4.70 11.19
N CYS A 114 -5.96 -5.07 9.93
CA CYS A 114 -6.81 -4.74 8.80
C CYS A 114 -7.83 -5.85 8.49
N HIS A 115 -7.39 -7.12 8.48
CA HIS A 115 -8.23 -8.23 8.03
C HIS A 115 -9.13 -8.80 9.14
N MET A 116 -8.83 -8.50 10.41
CA MET A 116 -9.60 -8.96 11.58
C MET A 116 -10.12 -7.79 12.42
N SER A 117 -10.28 -6.60 11.82
CA SER A 117 -10.79 -5.44 12.54
C SER A 117 -12.16 -5.73 13.15
N GLU A 118 -12.47 -5.07 14.27
CA GLU A 118 -13.80 -5.17 14.88
C GLU A 118 -14.86 -4.61 13.91
N ARG A 119 -15.99 -5.31 13.77
CA ARG A 119 -17.08 -4.90 12.88
C ARG A 119 -17.88 -3.76 13.53
N VAL A 120 -18.11 -2.68 12.79
CA VAL A 120 -18.82 -1.48 13.27
C VAL A 120 -20.33 -1.74 13.41
N ASN A 121 -20.90 -2.64 12.61
CA ASN A 121 -22.34 -2.93 12.59
C ASN A 121 -22.74 -4.32 13.13
N GLY A 122 -21.79 -5.09 13.66
CA GLY A 122 -22.05 -6.40 14.29
C GLY A 122 -22.31 -6.25 15.78
N SER A 123 -23.27 -6.98 16.35
CA SER A 123 -23.57 -7.00 17.79
C SER A 123 -22.47 -7.63 18.67
N SER A 124 -21.24 -7.71 18.18
CA SER A 124 -20.14 -8.45 18.82
C SER A 124 -18.85 -7.65 18.79
N VAL A 125 -18.31 -7.42 19.99
CA VAL A 125 -16.98 -6.86 20.32
C VAL A 125 -15.84 -7.84 19.94
N HIS A 126 -15.99 -8.54 18.82
CA HIS A 126 -15.13 -9.66 18.42
C HIS A 126 -14.47 -9.36 17.08
N ALA A 127 -13.20 -9.76 16.98
CA ALA A 127 -12.39 -9.65 15.77
C ALA A 127 -13.04 -10.39 14.60
N ASP A 128 -13.00 -9.79 13.41
CA ASP A 128 -13.54 -10.40 12.19
C ASP A 128 -12.75 -11.67 11.81
N HIS A 129 -13.45 -12.74 11.47
CA HIS A 129 -12.87 -14.00 11.00
C HIS A 129 -13.28 -14.33 9.55
N GLU A 130 -13.95 -13.41 8.86
CA GLU A 130 -14.12 -13.49 7.40
C GLU A 130 -12.79 -13.22 6.68
N MET A 131 -11.91 -12.41 7.27
CA MET A 131 -10.58 -12.04 6.75
C MET A 131 -10.58 -11.33 5.38
N SER A 132 -11.75 -11.20 4.76
CA SER A 132 -11.93 -10.60 3.44
C SER A 132 -11.83 -9.08 3.52
N MET A 133 -11.15 -8.50 2.54
CA MET A 133 -11.14 -7.05 2.28
C MET A 133 -11.95 -6.69 1.02
N GLU A 134 -12.81 -7.59 0.54
CA GLU A 134 -13.73 -7.25 -0.55
C GLU A 134 -14.68 -6.12 -0.11
N GLU A 135 -14.96 -5.18 -1.03
CA GLU A 135 -15.72 -3.94 -0.78
C GLU A 135 -17.22 -4.21 -0.53
N ASN A 136 -17.55 -4.81 0.61
CA ASN A 136 -18.93 -5.12 1.01
C ASN A 136 -19.37 -4.39 2.29
N GLY A 137 -18.78 -3.24 2.62
CA GLY A 137 -19.23 -2.39 3.73
C GLY A 137 -18.20 -1.42 4.30
N ALA A 138 -18.68 -0.41 5.04
CA ALA A 138 -17.86 0.63 5.68
C ALA A 138 -16.90 0.08 6.76
N ASP A 139 -17.18 -1.11 7.30
CA ASP A 139 -16.41 -1.75 8.37
C ASP A 139 -14.96 -2.04 7.95
N LYS A 140 -14.69 -2.24 6.65
CA LYS A 140 -13.38 -2.68 6.13
C LYS A 140 -12.34 -1.56 6.02
N VAL A 141 -12.75 -0.30 6.18
CA VAL A 141 -11.84 0.85 6.18
C VAL A 141 -11.65 1.46 7.56
N GLU A 142 -12.33 0.94 8.60
CA GLU A 142 -12.29 1.53 9.94
C GLU A 142 -10.87 1.55 10.51
N ALA A 143 -10.16 0.42 10.39
CA ALA A 143 -8.76 0.31 10.82
C ALA A 143 -7.81 1.26 10.07
N CYS A 144 -8.21 1.76 8.90
CA CYS A 144 -7.39 2.69 8.12
C CYS A 144 -7.54 4.14 8.58
N LYS A 145 -8.66 4.51 9.21
CA LYS A 145 -9.03 5.92 9.46
C LYS A 145 -8.05 6.65 10.38
N GLU A 146 -7.39 5.92 11.29
CA GLU A 146 -6.37 6.48 12.18
C GLU A 146 -5.22 7.14 11.39
N CYS A 147 -4.77 6.51 10.30
CA CYS A 147 -3.66 7.00 9.47
C CYS A 147 -4.12 7.67 8.17
N HIS A 148 -5.29 7.30 7.66
CA HIS A 148 -5.80 7.73 6.36
C HIS A 148 -6.88 8.81 6.42
N GLY A 149 -7.36 9.17 7.62
CA GLY A 149 -8.42 10.15 7.79
C GLY A 149 -9.81 9.57 7.50
N PRO A 150 -10.83 10.41 7.26
CA PRO A 150 -12.22 9.99 7.18
C PRO A 150 -12.56 9.35 5.82
N ILE A 151 -11.94 8.21 5.52
CA ILE A 151 -12.21 7.43 4.31
C ILE A 151 -13.44 6.53 4.48
N THR A 152 -14.12 6.25 3.38
CA THR A 152 -15.31 5.39 3.29
C THR A 152 -15.08 4.15 2.43
N LYS A 153 -14.07 4.19 1.55
CA LYS A 153 -13.65 3.09 0.66
C LYS A 153 -12.17 3.22 0.36
N PHE A 154 -11.53 2.16 -0.14
CA PHE A 154 -10.09 2.17 -0.42
C PHE A 154 -9.69 3.20 -1.48
N SER A 155 -10.58 3.44 -2.46
CA SER A 155 -10.36 4.44 -3.51
C SER A 155 -10.35 5.89 -3.02
N ASP A 156 -10.73 6.17 -1.77
CA ASP A 156 -10.58 7.51 -1.19
C ASP A 156 -9.11 7.84 -0.87
N ILE A 157 -8.23 6.82 -0.79
CA ILE A 157 -6.81 6.98 -0.51
C ILE A 157 -6.07 7.39 -1.78
N THR A 158 -5.90 8.69 -1.96
CA THR A 158 -5.12 9.28 -3.05
C THR A 158 -3.63 8.94 -2.94
N ALA A 159 -3.00 8.67 -4.08
CA ALA A 159 -1.56 8.42 -4.18
C ALA A 159 -0.74 9.65 -3.80
N THR A 160 0.55 9.43 -3.50
CA THR A 160 1.45 10.54 -3.17
C THR A 160 2.05 11.20 -4.42
N ALA A 161 1.93 10.57 -5.58
CA ALA A 161 2.31 11.10 -6.88
C ALA A 161 1.55 10.37 -7.98
N ASP A 162 1.53 10.95 -9.16
CA ASP A 162 1.12 10.30 -10.41
C ASP A 162 2.18 9.25 -10.75
N TYR A 163 1.90 8.01 -10.38
CA TYR A 163 2.82 6.89 -10.46
C TYR A 163 2.89 6.30 -11.85
N ASP A 164 1.80 6.33 -12.60
CA ASP A 164 1.73 5.78 -13.96
C ASP A 164 1.99 6.85 -15.05
N ASN A 165 2.10 8.11 -14.65
CA ASN A 165 2.46 9.26 -15.46
C ASN A 165 1.45 9.54 -16.59
N ASP A 166 0.16 9.38 -16.28
CA ASP A 166 -0.95 9.73 -17.19
C ASP A 166 -1.39 11.21 -17.09
N GLY A 167 -0.85 11.95 -16.13
CA GLY A 167 -1.14 13.36 -15.87
C GLY A 167 -2.26 13.60 -14.87
N VAL A 168 -2.86 12.56 -14.29
CA VAL A 168 -3.97 12.62 -13.34
C VAL A 168 -3.55 11.97 -12.03
N LEU A 169 -3.60 12.73 -10.94
CA LEU A 169 -3.36 12.16 -9.61
C LEU A 169 -4.61 11.43 -9.11
N GLU A 170 -4.55 10.11 -9.01
CA GLU A 170 -5.69 9.26 -8.63
C GLU A 170 -5.51 8.55 -7.26
N SER A 171 -6.39 7.58 -6.98
CA SER A 171 -6.22 6.69 -5.82
C SER A 171 -4.96 5.83 -5.97
N SER A 172 -4.32 5.47 -4.86
CA SER A 172 -3.16 4.56 -4.88
C SER A 172 -3.44 3.24 -5.59
N LEU A 173 -4.69 2.76 -5.54
CA LEU A 173 -5.15 1.57 -6.26
C LEU A 173 -5.21 1.78 -7.77
N ALA A 174 -5.72 2.93 -8.21
CA ALA A 174 -5.86 3.26 -9.63
C ALA A 174 -4.48 3.46 -10.27
N GLU A 175 -3.60 4.18 -9.59
CA GLU A 175 -2.21 4.43 -10.00
C GLU A 175 -1.40 3.13 -10.13
N VAL A 176 -1.54 2.20 -9.18
CA VAL A 176 -0.92 0.88 -9.28
C VAL A 176 -1.54 0.05 -10.41
N GLN A 177 -2.86 0.16 -10.64
CA GLN A 177 -3.54 -0.52 -11.74
C GLN A 177 -3.07 0.01 -13.10
N GLY A 178 -2.93 1.32 -13.26
CA GLY A 178 -2.39 1.95 -14.46
C GLY A 178 -0.97 1.46 -14.77
N LEU A 179 -0.09 1.39 -13.77
CA LEU A 179 1.23 0.79 -13.91
C LEU A 179 1.19 -0.68 -14.34
N LEU A 180 0.27 -1.48 -13.78
CA LEU A 180 0.07 -2.88 -14.15
C LEU A 180 -0.41 -3.00 -15.61
N ASP A 181 -1.35 -2.17 -16.02
CA ASP A 181 -1.93 -2.18 -17.38
C ASP A 181 -0.87 -1.76 -18.42
N GLN A 182 -0.10 -0.72 -18.12
CA GLN A 182 1.04 -0.31 -18.95
C GLN A 182 2.07 -1.43 -19.07
N LEU A 183 2.41 -2.10 -17.97
CA LEU A 183 3.38 -3.20 -17.98
C LEU A 183 2.84 -4.41 -18.75
N LYS A 184 1.58 -4.81 -18.50
CA LYS A 184 0.89 -5.89 -19.21
C LYS A 184 0.95 -5.69 -20.72
N ALA A 185 0.69 -4.48 -21.19
CA ALA A 185 0.73 -4.14 -22.62
C ALA A 185 2.13 -4.31 -23.26
N LYS A 186 3.20 -4.43 -22.47
CA LYS A 186 4.58 -4.65 -22.93
C LYS A 186 5.12 -6.05 -22.64
N LEU A 187 4.38 -6.88 -21.91
CA LEU A 187 4.78 -8.24 -21.60
C LEU A 187 4.33 -9.22 -22.70
N PRO A 188 5.03 -10.35 -22.87
CA PRO A 188 4.54 -11.44 -23.70
C PRO A 188 3.21 -11.97 -23.17
N LEU A 189 2.19 -12.03 -24.03
CA LEU A 189 0.83 -12.45 -23.67
C LEU A 189 0.52 -13.86 -24.20
N ASP A 190 -0.36 -14.57 -23.48
CA ASP A 190 -0.98 -15.82 -23.92
C ASP A 190 -2.20 -15.55 -24.81
N PRO A 191 -2.84 -16.59 -25.40
CA PRO A 191 -4.01 -16.40 -26.26
C PRO A 191 -5.25 -15.78 -25.58
N THR A 192 -5.30 -15.76 -24.25
CA THR A 192 -6.37 -15.11 -23.48
C THR A 192 -6.11 -13.62 -23.26
N GLY A 193 -4.91 -13.13 -23.60
CA GLY A 193 -4.49 -11.75 -23.40
C GLY A 193 -3.86 -11.48 -22.03
N GLU A 194 -3.57 -12.52 -21.25
CA GLU A 194 -2.84 -12.39 -19.98
C GLU A 194 -1.33 -12.58 -20.17
N PRO A 195 -0.48 -11.90 -19.39
CA PRO A 195 0.95 -12.16 -19.43
C PRO A 195 1.25 -13.63 -19.22
N VAL A 196 2.03 -14.21 -20.14
CA VAL A 196 2.36 -15.63 -20.09
C VAL A 196 2.95 -15.98 -18.74
N THR A 197 2.52 -17.10 -18.16
CA THR A 197 3.20 -17.61 -16.97
C THR A 197 4.66 -17.93 -17.33
N MET A 198 5.56 -17.80 -16.36
CA MET A 198 7.00 -18.01 -16.59
C MET A 198 7.38 -19.45 -16.94
N ALA A 199 6.44 -20.32 -17.32
CA ALA A 199 6.69 -21.72 -17.63
C ALA A 199 7.86 -21.90 -18.61
N ARG A 200 8.79 -22.81 -18.27
CA ARG A 200 10.06 -23.10 -18.95
C ARG A 200 9.95 -23.29 -20.47
N ASP A 201 8.79 -23.68 -20.97
CA ASP A 201 8.56 -24.03 -22.38
C ASP A 201 7.74 -22.98 -23.14
N SER A 202 7.48 -21.82 -22.53
CA SER A 202 6.91 -20.69 -23.26
C SER A 202 7.91 -20.18 -24.29
N MET A 203 7.78 -20.70 -25.51
CA MET A 203 8.55 -20.27 -26.66
C MET A 203 8.35 -18.78 -26.95
N VAL A 204 7.22 -18.22 -26.51
CA VAL A 204 6.91 -16.79 -26.53
C VAL A 204 7.90 -15.99 -25.68
N VAL A 205 8.27 -16.49 -24.48
CA VAL A 205 9.27 -15.81 -23.63
C VAL A 205 10.68 -15.96 -24.20
N LYS A 206 11.06 -17.17 -24.62
CA LYS A 206 12.41 -17.44 -25.14
C LYS A 206 12.72 -16.68 -26.44
N ASN A 207 11.72 -16.53 -27.30
CA ASN A 207 11.86 -15.83 -28.58
C ASN A 207 11.62 -14.31 -28.44
N HIS A 208 11.34 -13.80 -27.23
CA HIS A 208 11.10 -12.39 -27.03
C HIS A 208 12.37 -11.57 -27.31
N PRO A 209 12.30 -10.44 -28.05
CA PRO A 209 13.50 -9.66 -28.43
C PRO A 209 14.34 -9.17 -27.26
N ARG A 210 13.71 -8.98 -26.09
CA ARG A 210 14.39 -8.57 -24.84
C ARG A 210 14.80 -9.73 -23.95
N TRP A 211 14.91 -10.95 -24.48
CA TRP A 211 15.47 -12.06 -23.71
C TRP A 211 16.95 -11.80 -23.36
N PRO A 212 17.43 -12.07 -22.14
CA PRO A 212 16.70 -12.56 -20.95
C PRO A 212 16.14 -11.44 -20.05
N ALA A 213 16.35 -10.16 -20.39
CA ALA A 213 15.93 -9.01 -19.58
C ALA A 213 14.41 -8.97 -19.28
N ILE A 214 13.58 -9.56 -20.14
CA ILE A 214 12.11 -9.66 -19.95
C ILE A 214 11.69 -10.51 -18.74
N LEU A 215 12.56 -11.37 -18.22
CA LEU A 215 12.23 -12.27 -17.11
C LEU A 215 11.93 -11.54 -15.81
N GLY A 216 12.70 -10.48 -15.48
CA GLY A 216 12.50 -9.69 -14.28
C GLY A 216 11.14 -8.97 -14.26
N PRO A 217 10.79 -8.20 -15.31
CA PRO A 217 9.48 -7.59 -15.47
C PRO A 217 8.31 -8.59 -15.41
N LEU A 218 8.45 -9.76 -16.05
CA LEU A 218 7.42 -10.80 -16.02
C LEU A 218 7.27 -11.41 -14.61
N PHE A 219 8.38 -11.64 -13.91
CA PHE A 219 8.37 -12.07 -12.52
C PHE A 219 7.64 -11.05 -11.64
N ASN A 220 7.98 -9.76 -11.76
CA ASN A 220 7.42 -8.70 -10.93
C ASN A 220 5.92 -8.49 -11.18
N TYR A 221 5.46 -8.55 -12.43
CA TYR A 221 4.03 -8.50 -12.73
C TYR A 221 3.27 -9.63 -12.02
N ASN A 222 3.78 -10.87 -12.09
CA ASN A 222 3.19 -12.00 -11.38
C ASN A 222 3.27 -11.79 -9.86
N TYR A 223 4.42 -11.35 -9.35
CA TYR A 223 4.63 -11.09 -7.92
C TYR A 223 3.63 -10.07 -7.35
N VAL A 224 3.35 -8.99 -8.09
CA VAL A 224 2.41 -7.95 -7.67
C VAL A 224 0.96 -8.41 -7.80
N THR A 225 0.59 -9.09 -8.88
CA THR A 225 -0.79 -9.56 -9.09
C THR A 225 -1.17 -10.69 -8.13
N HIS A 226 -0.24 -11.59 -7.81
CA HIS A 226 -0.45 -12.73 -6.91
C HIS A 226 -0.50 -12.34 -5.42
N ASP A 227 -0.08 -11.12 -5.08
CA ASP A 227 -0.29 -10.53 -3.76
C ASP A 227 -1.78 -10.16 -3.53
N MET A 228 -2.54 -9.94 -4.60
CA MET A 228 -3.98 -9.61 -4.61
C MET A 228 -4.39 -8.32 -3.88
N SER A 229 -3.45 -7.55 -3.32
CA SER A 229 -3.79 -6.31 -2.61
C SER A 229 -3.84 -5.08 -3.52
N LYS A 230 -3.51 -5.23 -4.81
CA LYS A 230 -3.30 -4.11 -5.75
C LYS A 230 -2.32 -3.07 -5.17
N GLY A 231 -1.27 -3.54 -4.51
CA GLY A 231 -0.24 -2.72 -3.91
C GLY A 231 -0.58 -2.12 -2.55
N VAL A 232 -1.74 -2.42 -1.95
CA VAL A 232 -2.08 -1.95 -0.59
C VAL A 232 -1.11 -2.49 0.45
N HIS A 233 -0.69 -3.75 0.38
CA HIS A 233 0.25 -4.30 1.37
C HIS A 233 1.57 -3.51 1.43
N ASN A 234 2.06 -3.03 0.28
CA ASN A 234 3.26 -2.21 0.21
C ASN A 234 3.31 -1.38 -1.09
N THR A 235 2.69 -0.20 -1.06
CA THR A 235 2.55 0.65 -2.25
C THR A 235 3.89 1.14 -2.76
N LYS A 236 4.80 1.57 -1.88
CA LYS A 236 6.14 2.05 -2.27
C LYS A 236 6.93 0.97 -3.00
N TYR A 237 6.95 -0.24 -2.44
CA TYR A 237 7.66 -1.35 -3.05
C TYR A 237 7.02 -1.79 -4.37
N THR A 238 5.68 -1.86 -4.42
CA THR A 238 4.93 -2.18 -5.65
C THR A 238 5.24 -1.18 -6.78
N VAL A 239 5.15 0.12 -6.50
CA VAL A 239 5.44 1.18 -7.47
C VAL A 239 6.88 1.09 -7.98
N ALA A 240 7.85 0.91 -7.07
CA ALA A 240 9.24 0.72 -7.43
C ALA A 240 9.46 -0.49 -8.35
N LEU A 241 8.86 -1.63 -8.03
CA LEU A 241 8.98 -2.83 -8.88
C LEU A 241 8.38 -2.61 -10.27
N LEU A 242 7.17 -2.04 -10.35
CA LEU A 242 6.47 -1.86 -11.61
C LEU A 242 7.16 -0.82 -12.50
N ARG A 243 7.58 0.31 -11.95
CA ARG A 243 8.28 1.36 -12.70
C ARG A 243 9.64 0.89 -13.22
N MET A 244 10.41 0.17 -12.40
CA MET A 244 11.66 -0.41 -12.89
C MET A 244 11.44 -1.49 -13.95
N SER A 245 10.38 -2.27 -13.81
CA SER A 245 9.99 -3.26 -14.82
C SER A 245 9.61 -2.59 -16.14
N LEU A 246 8.85 -1.48 -16.08
CA LEU A 246 8.52 -0.64 -17.22
C LEU A 246 9.75 -0.03 -17.87
N GLY A 247 10.70 0.48 -17.09
CA GLY A 247 11.95 1.01 -17.63
C GLY A 247 12.74 -0.03 -18.41
N VAL A 248 12.80 -1.27 -17.93
CA VAL A 248 13.46 -2.38 -18.65
C VAL A 248 12.73 -2.74 -19.95
N VAL A 249 11.40 -2.84 -19.95
CA VAL A 249 10.63 -3.23 -21.15
C VAL A 249 10.46 -2.09 -22.15
N THR A 250 10.68 -0.83 -21.76
CA THR A 250 10.64 0.32 -22.67
C THR A 250 12.04 0.72 -23.14
N GLY A 251 13.07 0.48 -22.33
CA GLY A 251 14.41 1.01 -22.53
C GLY A 251 14.56 2.46 -22.07
N VAL A 252 13.57 2.99 -21.33
CA VAL A 252 13.59 4.34 -20.76
C VAL A 252 13.98 4.25 -19.30
N GLU A 253 14.94 5.06 -18.87
CA GLU A 253 15.28 5.14 -17.45
C GLU A 253 14.10 5.73 -16.67
N MET A 254 13.70 5.05 -15.61
CA MET A 254 12.58 5.46 -14.75
C MET A 254 13.05 5.59 -13.32
N ASP A 255 12.61 6.64 -12.64
CA ASP A 255 12.74 6.74 -11.18
C ASP A 255 11.84 5.68 -10.52
N PRO A 256 12.36 4.80 -9.62
CA PRO A 256 11.55 3.82 -8.92
C PRO A 256 10.46 4.44 -8.03
N LEU A 257 10.64 5.65 -7.50
CA LEU A 257 9.67 6.30 -6.63
C LEU A 257 9.46 7.74 -7.12
N PRO A 258 8.49 7.97 -8.01
CA PRO A 258 8.28 9.30 -8.57
C PRO A 258 7.82 10.23 -7.45
N VAL A 259 8.58 11.32 -7.29
CA VAL A 259 8.27 12.41 -6.37
C VAL A 259 7.58 13.51 -7.17
N PRO A 260 6.57 14.23 -6.61
CA PRO A 260 6.01 15.41 -7.25
C PRO A 260 7.11 16.37 -7.71
N THR A 261 7.00 17.00 -8.87
CA THR A 261 8.05 17.88 -9.37
C THR A 261 7.91 19.33 -8.89
N THR A 262 6.77 19.67 -8.26
CA THR A 262 6.47 21.02 -7.79
C THR A 262 5.82 21.03 -6.40
N PHE A 263 5.98 22.16 -5.71
CA PHE A 263 5.17 22.44 -4.53
C PHE A 263 3.73 22.75 -4.97
N GLN A 264 2.75 22.15 -4.29
CA GLN A 264 1.34 22.40 -4.57
C GLN A 264 0.55 22.45 -3.26
N LEU A 265 -0.42 23.37 -3.16
CA LEU A 265 -1.46 23.36 -2.14
C LEU A 265 -2.81 23.23 -2.85
N SER A 266 -3.47 22.10 -2.65
CA SER A 266 -4.76 21.78 -3.29
C SER A 266 -5.92 22.43 -2.54
N GLN A 267 -7.05 22.57 -3.21
CA GLN A 267 -8.28 23.00 -2.55
C GLN A 267 -8.75 21.91 -1.58
N ASN A 268 -9.19 22.32 -0.38
CA ASN A 268 -9.67 21.41 0.63
C ASN A 268 -10.96 20.71 0.18
N PHE A 269 -11.15 19.46 0.59
CA PHE A 269 -12.35 18.68 0.27
C PHE A 269 -12.86 17.91 1.50
N PRO A 270 -14.18 17.92 1.77
CA PRO A 270 -15.21 18.71 1.08
C PRO A 270 -15.04 20.22 1.32
N ASN A 271 -15.64 21.06 0.46
CA ASN A 271 -15.74 22.51 0.66
C ASN A 271 -17.00 23.05 -0.04
N PRO A 272 -18.03 23.53 0.68
CA PRO A 272 -18.08 23.69 2.14
C PRO A 272 -18.00 22.35 2.91
N PHE A 273 -17.60 22.39 4.18
CA PHE A 273 -17.43 21.20 5.02
C PHE A 273 -18.18 21.31 6.35
N ASN A 274 -18.46 20.15 6.97
CA ASN A 274 -19.08 20.05 8.30
C ASN A 274 -18.71 18.71 8.99
N PRO A 275 -18.06 18.69 10.18
CA PRO A 275 -17.14 19.70 10.69
C PRO A 275 -15.70 19.49 10.18
N THR A 276 -15.46 18.46 9.36
CA THR A 276 -14.12 18.02 8.97
C THR A 276 -13.85 18.19 7.48
N THR A 277 -12.63 18.63 7.14
CA THR A 277 -12.13 18.73 5.76
C THR A 277 -10.68 18.26 5.67
N GLU A 278 -10.27 17.79 4.50
CA GLU A 278 -8.91 17.39 4.19
C GLU A 278 -8.22 18.45 3.32
N ILE A 279 -6.99 18.81 3.68
CA ILE A 279 -6.10 19.70 2.93
C ILE A 279 -4.97 18.84 2.36
N ARG A 280 -4.80 18.84 1.04
CA ARG A 280 -3.74 18.10 0.33
C ARG A 280 -2.67 19.04 -0.18
N PHE A 281 -1.41 18.58 -0.17
CA PHE A 281 -0.28 19.34 -0.68
C PHE A 281 0.83 18.41 -1.17
N SER A 282 1.73 18.89 -2.02
CA SER A 282 2.88 18.14 -2.52
C SER A 282 4.19 18.86 -2.26
N LEU A 283 5.24 18.10 -1.99
CA LEU A 283 6.61 18.57 -1.78
C LEU A 283 7.53 17.88 -2.81
N PRO A 284 8.28 18.64 -3.61
CA PRO A 284 9.22 18.07 -4.57
C PRO A 284 10.54 17.62 -3.96
N ARG A 285 10.77 17.97 -2.70
CA ARG A 285 11.95 17.63 -1.91
C ARG A 285 11.58 17.69 -0.43
N ASP A 286 12.44 17.12 0.41
CA ASP A 286 12.32 17.24 1.86
C ASP A 286 12.37 18.73 2.23
N SER A 287 11.39 19.18 3.02
CA SER A 287 11.19 20.60 3.33
C SER A 287 10.62 20.80 4.73
N GLU A 288 10.93 21.95 5.34
CA GLU A 288 10.20 22.44 6.50
C GLU A 288 8.83 22.92 6.06
N VAL A 289 7.76 22.30 6.57
CA VAL A 289 6.38 22.61 6.19
C VAL A 289 5.64 23.23 7.35
N LYS A 290 5.00 24.37 7.08
CA LYS A 290 4.08 25.01 8.01
C LYS A 290 2.72 25.23 7.36
N ILE A 291 1.66 24.65 7.95
CA ILE A 291 0.28 24.85 7.52
C ILE A 291 -0.52 25.46 8.66
N VAL A 292 -1.08 26.66 8.44
CA VAL A 292 -1.81 27.43 9.45
C VAL A 292 -3.18 27.81 8.92
N VAL A 293 -4.19 27.70 9.78
CA VAL A 293 -5.56 28.14 9.54
C VAL A 293 -5.77 29.52 10.16
N PHE A 294 -6.42 30.41 9.42
CA PHE A 294 -6.76 31.77 9.81
C PHE A 294 -8.26 32.02 9.65
N ASP A 295 -8.80 32.91 10.48
CA ASP A 295 -10.13 33.49 10.25
C ASP A 295 -10.09 34.67 9.25
N ILE A 296 -11.25 35.25 8.95
CA ILE A 296 -11.36 36.37 8.00
C ILE A 296 -10.64 37.65 8.46
N MET A 297 -10.33 37.77 9.76
CA MET A 297 -9.55 38.89 10.31
C MET A 297 -8.05 38.61 10.30
N GLY A 298 -7.61 37.46 9.77
CA GLY A 298 -6.21 37.06 9.74
C GLY A 298 -5.69 36.55 11.08
N ARG A 299 -6.56 36.25 12.05
CA ARG A 299 -6.14 35.67 13.33
C ARG A 299 -5.89 34.19 13.15
N VAL A 300 -4.77 33.70 13.70
CA VAL A 300 -4.44 32.27 13.71
C VAL A 300 -5.49 31.52 14.53
N VAL A 301 -6.08 30.51 13.90
CA VAL A 301 -7.07 29.62 14.51
C VAL A 301 -6.41 28.33 14.99
N ALA A 302 -5.59 27.72 14.13
CA ALA A 302 -4.87 26.48 14.43
C ALA A 302 -3.62 26.35 13.54
N THR A 303 -2.56 25.77 14.07
CA THR A 303 -1.42 25.30 13.27
C THR A 303 -1.59 23.80 13.08
N LEU A 304 -1.75 23.37 11.83
CA LEU A 304 -2.01 21.97 11.48
C LEU A 304 -0.71 21.19 11.28
N ILE A 305 0.32 21.84 10.76
CA ILE A 305 1.65 21.26 10.53
C ILE A 305 2.69 22.33 10.85
N ASP A 306 3.76 21.95 11.55
CA ASP A 306 4.97 22.76 11.77
C ASP A 306 6.16 21.82 12.00
N GLN A 307 6.61 21.15 10.92
CA GLN A 307 7.67 20.14 11.00
C GLN A 307 8.36 19.90 9.66
N HIS A 308 9.52 19.25 9.72
CA HIS A 308 10.20 18.68 8.57
C HIS A 308 9.41 17.51 7.98
N MET A 309 9.18 17.53 6.66
CA MET A 309 8.45 16.48 5.95
C MET A 309 9.22 16.03 4.71
N SER A 310 9.24 14.73 4.47
CA SER A 310 9.89 14.15 3.28
C SER A 310 9.17 14.52 1.99
N ALA A 311 9.89 14.48 0.86
CA ALA A 311 9.32 14.66 -0.46
C ALA A 311 8.14 13.71 -0.75
N GLY A 312 7.15 14.17 -1.49
CA GLY A 312 5.93 13.41 -1.79
C GLY A 312 4.65 14.22 -1.64
N GLY A 313 3.52 13.59 -1.96
CA GLY A 313 2.19 14.08 -1.64
C GLY A 313 1.81 13.81 -0.18
N HIS A 314 1.16 14.77 0.43
CA HIS A 314 0.77 14.80 1.85
C HIS A 314 -0.66 15.28 2.02
N ARG A 315 -1.23 14.99 3.19
CA ARG A 315 -2.54 15.48 3.59
C ARG A 315 -2.56 15.83 5.07
N VAL A 316 -3.44 16.75 5.44
CA VAL A 316 -3.76 17.06 6.83
C VAL A 316 -5.23 17.36 6.98
N THR A 317 -5.83 16.89 8.08
CA THR A 317 -7.24 17.06 8.38
C THR A 317 -7.45 18.23 9.33
N TRP A 318 -8.44 19.06 9.06
CA TRP A 318 -8.93 20.06 10.01
C TRP A 318 -10.40 19.78 10.37
N ASN A 319 -10.71 19.80 11.67
CA ASN A 319 -12.01 19.44 12.23
C ASN A 319 -12.82 20.65 12.72
N GLY A 320 -12.50 21.86 12.24
CA GLY A 320 -13.21 23.08 12.63
C GLY A 320 -12.98 23.47 14.10
N ARG A 321 -11.82 23.15 14.67
CA ARG A 321 -11.44 23.53 16.04
C ARG A 321 -10.23 24.45 16.05
N THR A 322 -10.14 25.28 17.09
CA THR A 322 -8.95 26.08 17.41
C THR A 322 -7.83 25.17 17.92
N GLN A 323 -6.63 25.75 18.09
CA GLN A 323 -5.49 25.08 18.74
C GLN A 323 -5.85 24.50 20.12
N ASP A 324 -6.71 25.19 20.87
CA ASP A 324 -7.16 24.77 22.22
C ASP A 324 -8.35 23.79 22.20
N GLY A 325 -8.69 23.26 21.02
CA GLY A 325 -9.77 22.28 20.85
C GLY A 325 -11.19 22.87 20.85
N GLN A 326 -11.35 24.18 20.91
CA GLN A 326 -12.66 24.84 20.90
C GLN A 326 -13.24 24.88 19.48
N ALA A 327 -14.51 24.55 19.32
CA ALA A 327 -15.14 24.55 18.00
C ALA A 327 -15.35 25.99 17.49
N VAL A 328 -14.95 26.27 16.26
CA VAL A 328 -15.11 27.61 15.65
C VAL A 328 -16.51 27.80 15.07
N SER A 329 -16.94 29.04 14.85
CA SER A 329 -18.24 29.35 14.24
C SER A 329 -18.31 28.96 12.76
N SER A 330 -19.51 28.74 12.21
CA SER A 330 -19.69 28.69 10.76
C SER A 330 -19.15 29.97 10.12
N GLY A 331 -18.49 29.84 8.96
CA GLY A 331 -17.87 30.99 8.33
C GLY A 331 -16.78 30.64 7.33
N VAL A 332 -16.14 31.69 6.81
CA VAL A 332 -15.02 31.58 5.89
C VAL A 332 -13.72 31.58 6.67
N TYR A 333 -12.86 30.63 6.35
CA TYR A 333 -11.52 30.49 6.87
C TYR A 333 -10.52 30.40 5.72
N PHE A 334 -9.26 30.66 6.02
CA PHE A 334 -8.16 30.52 5.08
C PHE A 334 -7.15 29.56 5.65
N TYR A 335 -6.51 28.77 4.81
CA TYR A 335 -5.34 28.00 5.20
C TYR A 335 -4.17 28.42 4.32
N HIS A 336 -3.01 28.53 4.95
CA HIS A 336 -1.78 28.96 4.34
C HIS A 336 -0.73 27.88 4.51
N MET A 337 -0.02 27.57 3.43
CA MET A 337 1.14 26.70 3.46
C MET A 337 2.40 27.51 3.17
N GLN A 338 3.46 27.24 3.94
CA GLN A 338 4.82 27.66 3.66
C GLN A 338 5.72 26.43 3.61
N ALA A 339 6.54 26.33 2.56
CA ALA A 339 7.57 25.31 2.45
C ALA A 339 8.70 25.79 1.52
N ASP A 340 9.93 25.90 2.02
CA ASP A 340 11.15 26.25 1.23
C ASP A 340 10.96 27.35 0.16
N GLY A 341 10.32 28.46 0.53
CA GLY A 341 10.08 29.61 -0.35
C GLY A 341 8.79 29.52 -1.19
N PHE A 342 8.12 28.36 -1.23
CA PHE A 342 6.76 28.25 -1.70
C PHE A 342 5.79 28.80 -0.66
N SER A 343 4.79 29.56 -1.13
CA SER A 343 3.75 30.12 -0.29
C SER A 343 2.43 30.12 -1.05
N ALA A 344 1.40 29.51 -0.46
CA ALA A 344 0.08 29.44 -1.06
C ALA A 344 -1.02 29.57 0.01
N THR A 345 -2.08 30.29 -0.33
CA THR A 345 -3.27 30.44 0.50
C THR A 345 -4.49 29.98 -0.25
N LYS A 346 -5.40 29.29 0.43
CA LYS A 346 -6.68 28.84 -0.11
C LYS A 346 -7.80 29.12 0.88
N LYS A 347 -9.02 29.22 0.36
CA LYS A 347 -10.23 29.58 1.11
C LYS A 347 -11.10 28.35 1.35
N MET A 348 -11.61 28.20 2.56
CA MET A 348 -12.55 27.15 2.95
C MET A 348 -13.77 27.71 3.67
N ALA A 349 -14.91 27.04 3.55
CA ALA A 349 -16.16 27.42 4.19
C ALA A 349 -16.62 26.31 5.14
N LEU A 350 -16.75 26.63 6.42
CA LEU A 350 -17.33 25.77 7.44
C LEU A 350 -18.83 26.08 7.56
N ILE A 351 -19.66 25.07 7.47
CA ILE A 351 -21.11 25.14 7.73
C ILE A 351 -21.39 24.21 8.90
N LYS A 352 -22.17 24.66 9.88
CA LYS A 352 -22.66 23.86 11.00
C LYS A 352 -24.15 23.69 10.91
#